data_AF-A0A1Y5F9J5-F1
#
_entry.id   AF-A0A1Y5F9J5-F1
#
_cell.length_a   1.000
_cell.length_b   1.000
_cell.length_c   1.000
_cell.angle_alpha   90.00
_cell.angle_beta   90.00
_cell.angle_gamma   90.00
#
_symmetry.space_group_name_H-M   'P 1'
#
loop_
_entity.id
_entity.type
_entity.pdbx_description
1 polymer ?
#
loop_
_entity_poly.entity_id
_entity_poly.type
_entity_poly.pdbx_seq_one_letter_code
_entity_poly.pdbx_strand_id
1 'polypeptide(L)'
;MKFKMFSCKEISKVSCHEEELKGFDKLNYKMHLFMCDKCRKYVAGLKFVQEKFSSLLKRRSEINETKIKVLEDEILDRLKSKNGNE
;
A
#
# COMPACT_ATOMS: atom_id res chain seq x y z
N MET A 1 -3.18 4.90 -37.76
CA MET A 1 -3.51 4.74 -36.33
C MET A 1 -3.78 6.12 -35.74
N LYS A 2 -4.96 6.38 -35.18
CA LYS A 2 -5.25 7.66 -34.50
C LYS A 2 -4.62 7.60 -33.10
N PHE A 3 -3.57 8.40 -32.88
CA PHE A 3 -3.00 8.58 -31.54
C PHE A 3 -3.99 9.38 -30.70
N LYS A 4 -4.68 8.72 -29.78
CA LYS A 4 -5.61 9.37 -28.86
C LYS A 4 -4.89 9.58 -27.53
N MET A 5 -4.59 10.83 -27.19
CA MET A 5 -3.98 11.16 -25.92
C MET A 5 -4.95 10.87 -24.77
N PHE A 6 -4.45 10.36 -23.63
CA PHE A 6 -5.30 10.18 -22.45
C PHE A 6 -5.88 11.51 -21.99
N SER A 7 -7.14 11.47 -21.57
CA SER A 7 -7.80 12.55 -20.84
C SER A 7 -7.51 12.46 -19.34
N CYS A 8 -7.69 13.56 -18.62
CA CYS A 8 -7.49 13.58 -17.16
C CYS A 8 -8.36 12.54 -16.44
N LYS A 9 -9.57 12.27 -16.95
CA LYS A 9 -10.50 11.26 -16.42
C LYS A 9 -10.02 9.84 -16.67
N GLU A 10 -9.33 9.60 -17.79
CA GLU A 10 -8.72 8.29 -18.06
C GLU A 10 -7.50 8.09 -17.15
N ILE A 11 -6.67 9.12 -16.96
CA ILE A 11 -5.56 9.07 -16.00
C ILE A 11 -6.03 8.67 -14.62
N SER A 12 -7.08 9.30 -14.08
CA SER A 12 -7.57 8.99 -12.73
C SER A 12 -8.02 7.53 -12.58
N LYS A 13 -8.48 6.88 -13.66
CA LYS A 13 -8.88 5.47 -13.66
C LYS A 13 -7.70 4.52 -13.77
N VAL A 14 -6.74 4.81 -14.65
CA VAL A 14 -5.61 3.91 -14.92
C VAL A 14 -4.46 4.08 -13.94
N SER A 15 -4.44 5.16 -13.14
CA SER A 15 -3.34 5.44 -12.21
C SER A 15 -3.11 4.34 -11.17
N CYS A 16 -4.17 3.65 -10.72
CA CYS A 16 -4.04 2.52 -9.78
C CYS A 16 -3.49 1.25 -10.44
N HIS A 17 -3.50 1.18 -11.76
CA HIS A 17 -3.14 0.02 -12.57
C HIS A 17 -2.04 0.39 -13.58
N GLU A 18 -1.17 1.36 -13.24
CA GLU A 18 -0.11 1.89 -14.12
C GLU A 18 0.81 0.77 -14.63
N GLU A 19 1.05 -0.25 -13.81
CA GLU A 19 1.89 -1.41 -14.13
C GLU A 19 1.33 -2.31 -15.24
N GLU A 20 0.01 -2.28 -15.45
CA GLU A 20 -0.66 -3.05 -16.50
C GLU A 20 -0.57 -2.38 -17.87
N LEU A 21 -0.21 -1.09 -17.92
CA LEU A 21 -0.05 -0.34 -19.17
C LEU A 21 1.20 -0.81 -19.93
N LYS A 22 1.03 -1.16 -21.21
CA LYS A 22 2.11 -1.63 -22.09
C LYS A 22 2.25 -0.76 -23.35
N GLY A 23 3.46 -0.74 -23.90
CA GLY A 23 3.74 -0.08 -25.18
C GLY A 23 3.34 1.40 -25.23
N PHE A 24 2.55 1.76 -26.22
CA PHE A 24 2.12 3.14 -26.48
C PHE A 24 1.23 3.73 -25.39
N ASP A 25 0.44 2.91 -24.68
CA ASP A 25 -0.42 3.42 -23.60
C ASP A 25 0.42 3.91 -22.42
N LYS A 26 1.50 3.19 -22.09
CA LYS A 26 2.43 3.65 -21.05
C LYS A 26 3.13 4.95 -21.43
N LEU A 27 3.52 5.10 -22.70
CA LEU A 27 4.12 6.34 -23.20
C LEU A 27 3.11 7.50 -23.16
N ASN A 28 1.88 7.26 -23.61
CA ASN A 28 0.79 8.23 -23.60
C ASN A 28 0.44 8.71 -22.18
N TYR A 29 0.38 7.78 -21.23
CA TYR A 29 0.18 8.08 -19.81
C TYR A 29 1.29 8.99 -19.28
N LYS A 30 2.56 8.65 -19.53
CA LYS A 30 3.70 9.48 -19.14
C LYS A 30 3.66 10.86 -19.79
N MET A 31 3.32 10.95 -21.08
CA MET A 31 3.17 12.21 -21.80
C MET A 31 2.09 13.09 -21.16
N HIS A 32 0.94 12.52 -20.80
CA HIS A 32 -0.11 13.28 -20.12
C HIS A 32 0.36 13.81 -18.77
N LEU A 33 1.02 13.00 -17.93
CA LEU A 33 1.55 13.47 -16.64
C LEU A 33 2.62 14.55 -16.80
N PHE A 34 3.37 14.51 -17.89
CA PHE A 34 4.34 15.56 -18.23
C PHE A 34 3.63 16.88 -18.59
N MET A 35 2.53 16.85 -19.33
CA MET A 35 1.81 18.06 -19.76
C MET A 35 0.81 18.60 -18.72
N CYS A 36 0.27 17.74 -17.85
CA CYS A 36 -0.77 18.10 -16.90
C CYS A 36 -0.28 18.05 -15.45
N ASP A 37 -0.01 19.21 -14.87
CA ASP A 37 0.44 19.36 -13.48
C ASP A 37 -0.57 18.80 -12.45
N LYS A 38 -1.88 19.00 -12.70
CA LYS A 38 -2.95 18.49 -11.81
C LYS A 38 -2.92 16.96 -11.72
N CYS A 39 -2.81 16.29 -12.87
CA CYS A 39 -2.73 14.83 -12.92
C CYS A 39 -1.44 14.32 -12.30
N ARG A 40 -0.32 15.02 -12.50
CA ARG A 40 0.96 14.69 -11.86
C ARG A 40 0.87 14.74 -10.34
N LYS A 41 0.29 15.80 -9.78
CA LYS A 41 0.07 15.95 -8.33
C LYS A 41 -0.87 14.88 -7.78
N TYR A 42 -1.94 14.57 -8.52
CA TYR A 42 -2.86 13.48 -8.17
C TYR A 42 -2.15 12.13 -8.06
N VAL A 43 -1.37 11.75 -9.08
CA VAL A 43 -0.63 10.48 -9.08
C VAL A 43 0.43 10.44 -7.98
N ALA A 44 1.12 11.56 -7.72
CA ALA A 44 2.07 11.65 -6.61
C ALA A 44 1.38 11.45 -5.25
N GLY A 45 0.19 12.02 -5.05
CA GLY A 45 -0.62 11.81 -3.86
C GLY A 45 -1.04 10.36 -3.67
N LEU A 46 -1.48 9.69 -4.76
CA LEU A 46 -1.80 8.25 -4.71
C LEU A 46 -0.61 7.40 -4.29
N LYS A 47 0.58 7.65 -4.85
CA LYS A 47 1.81 6.93 -4.49
C LYS A 47 2.17 7.15 -3.02
N PHE A 48 2.07 8.37 -2.52
CA PHE A 48 2.31 8.68 -1.12
C PHE A 48 1.35 7.92 -0.18
N VAL A 49 0.06 7.91 -0.51
CA VAL A 49 -0.94 7.17 0.28
C VAL A 49 -0.65 5.67 0.25
N GLN A 50 -0.34 5.12 -0.92
CA GLN A 50 0.03 3.71 -1.07
C GLN A 50 1.24 3.35 -0.21
N GLU A 51 2.32 4.12 -0.27
CA GLU A 51 3.53 3.89 0.52
C GLU A 51 3.25 3.96 2.02
N LYS A 52 2.49 4.96 2.47
CA LYS A 52 2.10 5.08 3.88
C LYS A 52 1.24 3.91 4.33
N PHE A 53 0.23 3.54 3.53
CA PHE A 53 -0.63 2.42 3.86
C PHE A 53 0.13 1.09 3.91
N SER A 54 1.01 0.83 2.93
CA SER A 54 1.89 -0.34 2.94
C SER A 54 2.82 -0.34 4.15
N SER A 55 3.36 0.81 4.56
CA SER A 55 4.20 0.91 5.76
C SER A 55 3.42 0.63 7.05
N LEU A 56 2.17 1.09 7.14
CA LEU A 56 1.30 0.82 8.29
C LEU A 56 0.88 -0.65 8.35
N LEU A 57 0.54 -1.24 7.20
CA LEU A 57 0.25 -2.67 7.11
C LEU A 57 1.46 -3.50 7.53
N LYS A 58 2.65 -3.20 7.01
CA LYS A 58 3.88 -3.89 7.42
C LYS A 58 4.13 -3.77 8.92
N ARG A 59 4.01 -2.57 9.51
CA ARG A 59 4.16 -2.37 10.96
C ARG A 59 3.13 -3.15 11.79
N ARG A 60 1.91 -3.31 11.28
CA ARG A 60 0.86 -4.09 11.96
C ARG A 60 1.06 -5.59 11.81
N SER A 61 1.56 -6.02 10.66
CA SER A 61 1.85 -7.43 10.34
C SER A 61 3.20 -7.91 10.87
N GLU A 62 4.05 -7.01 11.38
CA GLU A 62 5.26 -7.35 12.10
C GLU A 62 4.88 -7.97 13.45
N ILE A 63 4.52 -9.25 13.39
CA ILE A 63 4.32 -10.11 14.55
C ILE A 63 5.67 -10.20 15.25
N ASN A 64 5.78 -9.49 16.36
CA ASN A 64 6.99 -9.51 17.17
C ASN A 64 6.99 -10.82 17.98
N GLU A 65 7.76 -11.82 17.53
CA GLU A 65 7.91 -13.12 18.23
C GLU A 65 8.28 -12.96 19.71
N THR A 66 9.04 -11.91 20.05
CA THR A 66 9.39 -11.62 21.45
C THR A 66 8.17 -11.23 22.27
N LYS A 67 7.23 -10.46 21.70
CA LYS A 67 5.96 -10.14 22.38
C LYS A 67 5.09 -11.37 22.53
N ILE A 68 5.08 -12.28 21.56
CA ILE A 68 4.33 -13.54 21.66
C ILE A 68 4.88 -14.39 22.80
N LYS A 69 6.21 -14.59 22.87
CA LYS A 69 6.82 -15.39 23.95
C LYS A 69 6.57 -14.80 25.33
N VAL A 70 6.64 -13.48 25.47
CA VAL A 70 6.31 -12.79 26.74
C VAL A 70 4.84 -13.00 27.12
N LEU A 71 3.92 -12.93 26.15
CA LEU A 71 2.49 -13.23 26.37
C LEU A 71 2.26 -14.70 26.74
N GLU A 72 2.96 -15.63 26.10
CA GLU A 72 2.90 -17.06 26.43
C GLU A 72 3.40 -17.34 27.85
N ASP A 73 4.56 -16.80 28.23
CA ASP A 73 5.10 -16.92 29.59
C ASP A 73 4.15 -16.29 30.62
N GLU A 74 3.56 -15.13 30.34
CA GLU A 74 2.61 -14.47 31.25
C GLU A 74 1.31 -15.29 31.43
N ILE A 75 0.82 -15.94 30.38
CA ILE A 75 -0.35 -16.82 30.47
C ILE A 75 0.00 -18.11 31.22
N LEU A 76 1.17 -18.71 30.95
CA LEU A 76 1.64 -19.91 31.64
C LEU A 76 1.86 -19.65 33.13
N ASP A 77 2.39 -18.49 33.49
CA ASP A 77 2.57 -18.08 34.89
C ASP A 77 1.22 -17.95 35.60
N ARG A 78 0.26 -17.22 35.00
CA ARG A 78 -1.11 -17.09 35.53
C ARG A 78 -1.83 -18.43 35.70
N LEU A 79 -1.63 -19.38 34.79
CA LEU A 79 -2.22 -20.72 34.88
C LEU A 79 -1.57 -21.54 36.00
N LYS A 80 -0.25 -21.45 36.17
CA LYS A 80 0.47 -22.11 37.27
C LYS A 80 0.06 -21.55 38.64
N SER A 81 -0.07 -20.23 38.79
CA SER A 81 -0.52 -19.62 40.05
C SER A 81 -1.98 -19.97 40.40
N LYS A 82 -2.81 -20.23 39.38
CA LYS A 82 -4.23 -20.59 39.57
C LYS A 82 -4.43 -22.07 39.92
N ASN A 83 -3.57 -22.97 39.43
CA ASN A 83 -3.62 -24.41 39.72
C ASN A 83 -2.84 -24.85 40.98
N GLY A 84 -2.17 -23.92 41.69
CA GLY A 84 -1.44 -24.21 42.93
C GLY A 84 -2.23 -23.99 44.23
N ASN A 85 -3.52 -23.65 44.13
CA ASN A 85 -4.41 -23.44 45.26
C ASN A 85 -5.61 -24.41 45.19
N GLU A 86 -5.33 -25.72 45.18
CA GLU A 86 -6.27 -26.78 45.57
C GLU A 86 -5.50 -27.88 46.32
#